data_AF-A0A6I3HDD6-F1
#
_entry.id   AF-A0A6I3HDD6-F1
#
_cell.length_a   1.000
_cell.length_b   1.000
_cell.length_c   1.000
_cell.angle_alpha   90.00
_cell.angle_beta   90.00
_cell.angle_gamma   90.00
#
_symmetry.space_group_name_H-M   'P 1'
#
loop_
_entity.id
_entity.type
_entity.pdbx_description
1 polymer ?
#
loop_
_entity_poly.entity_id
_entity_poly.type
_entity_poly.pdbx_seq_one_letter_code
_entity_poly.pdbx_strand_id
1 'polypeptide(L)'
;MSESVAVMWDDAMVAYDFGRGHPLSPIRVRLTMDLAHQLGLLALDNVDVVQPAQASPAELGLVHSAEYINAVTACSEPGAECRFEFGLGT
;
A
#
# COMPACT_ATOMS: atom_id res chain seq x y z
N MET A 1 6.09 20.11 -24.54
CA MET A 1 6.74 19.56 -23.34
C MET A 1 5.83 18.46 -22.83
N SER A 2 6.32 17.25 -22.58
CA SER A 2 5.47 16.28 -21.86
C SER A 2 5.44 16.68 -20.38
N GLU A 3 4.31 16.45 -19.72
CA GLU A 3 4.19 16.67 -18.29
C GLU A 3 5.05 15.65 -17.53
N SER A 4 5.58 16.03 -16.36
CA SER A 4 6.31 15.13 -15.47
C SER A 4 5.33 14.16 -14.79
N VAL A 5 5.74 12.91 -14.63
CA VAL A 5 4.96 11.84 -13.99
C VAL A 5 5.77 11.25 -12.84
N ALA A 6 5.17 11.19 -11.65
CA ALA A 6 5.74 10.48 -10.52
C ALA A 6 5.02 9.14 -10.32
N VAL A 7 5.78 8.05 -10.24
CA VAL A 7 5.29 6.70 -9.92
C VAL A 7 5.67 6.38 -8.48
N MET A 8 4.69 6.33 -7.59
CA MET A 8 4.91 5.98 -6.18
C MET A 8 5.07 4.47 -6.03
N TRP A 9 6.27 3.99 -5.73
CA TRP A 9 6.56 2.56 -5.62
C TRP A 9 7.66 2.24 -4.60
N ASP A 10 7.45 1.15 -3.86
CA ASP A 10 8.43 0.51 -3.00
C ASP A 10 8.07 -0.99 -2.88
N ASP A 11 9.06 -1.88 -2.80
CA ASP A 11 8.83 -3.32 -2.67
C ASP A 11 8.05 -3.70 -1.40
N ALA A 12 8.11 -2.89 -0.34
CA ALA A 12 7.33 -3.06 0.88
C ALA A 12 5.81 -2.91 0.64
N MET A 13 5.37 -2.21 -0.42
CA MET A 13 3.96 -2.04 -0.73
C MET A 13 3.26 -3.35 -1.11
N VAL A 14 4.02 -4.41 -1.38
CA VAL A 14 3.51 -5.76 -1.71
C VAL A 14 3.87 -6.81 -0.65
N ALA A 15 4.30 -6.38 0.54
CA ALA A 15 4.71 -7.28 1.62
C ALA A 15 3.54 -7.85 2.45
N TYR A 16 2.30 -7.40 2.20
CA TYR A 16 1.13 -7.89 2.94
C TYR A 16 0.66 -9.27 2.45
N ASP A 17 0.12 -10.07 3.35
CA ASP A 17 -0.53 -11.34 3.04
C ASP A 17 -1.88 -11.43 3.79
N PHE A 18 -2.98 -11.42 3.04
CA PHE A 18 -4.33 -11.59 3.58
C PHE A 18 -4.75 -13.07 3.70
N GLY A 19 -3.83 -13.99 3.47
CA GLY A 19 -4.06 -15.41 3.59
C GLY A 19 -4.53 -16.06 2.30
N ARG A 20 -4.49 -17.39 2.32
CA ARG A 20 -4.76 -18.23 1.16
C ARG A 20 -6.21 -18.07 0.68
N GLY A 21 -6.37 -17.70 -0.58
CA GLY A 21 -7.68 -17.60 -1.23
C GLY A 21 -8.35 -16.23 -1.09
N HIS A 22 -7.72 -15.28 -0.38
CA HIS A 22 -8.23 -13.91 -0.33
C HIS A 22 -8.10 -13.26 -1.73
N PRO A 23 -9.18 -12.63 -2.26
CA PRO A 23 -9.19 -12.12 -3.64
C PRO A 23 -8.26 -10.94 -3.86
N LEU A 24 -7.98 -10.16 -2.81
CA LEU A 24 -7.01 -9.08 -2.85
C LEU A 24 -5.60 -9.65 -2.62
N SER A 25 -4.86 -9.85 -3.70
CA SER A 25 -3.48 -10.38 -3.67
C SER A 25 -2.46 -9.29 -4.05
N PRO A 26 -1.33 -9.18 -3.33
CA PRO A 26 -0.26 -8.21 -3.63
C PRO A 26 0.39 -8.44 -5.00
N ILE A 27 0.34 -9.67 -5.54
CA ILE A 27 0.99 -10.04 -6.80
C ILE A 27 0.53 -9.17 -7.97
N ARG A 28 -0.72 -8.66 -7.93
CA ARG A 28 -1.26 -7.81 -8.98
C ARG A 28 -0.42 -6.54 -9.19
N VAL A 29 0.06 -5.93 -8.10
CA VAL A 29 0.83 -4.68 -8.15
C VAL A 29 2.26 -4.97 -8.57
N ARG A 30 2.87 -6.03 -8.03
CA ARG A 30 4.22 -6.47 -8.44
C ARG A 30 4.29 -6.73 -9.95
N LEU A 31 3.33 -7.50 -10.48
CA LEU A 31 3.29 -7.79 -11.92
C LEU A 31 3.06 -6.53 -12.77
N THR A 32 2.29 -5.54 -12.29
CA THR A 32 2.16 -4.25 -12.98
C THR A 32 3.50 -3.52 -13.06
N MET A 33 4.24 -3.46 -11.97
CA MET A 33 5.54 -2.77 -11.93
C MET A 33 6.60 -3.50 -12.76
N ASP A 34 6.64 -4.84 -12.68
CA ASP A 34 7.52 -5.67 -13.48
C ASP A 34 7.26 -5.49 -14.98
N LEU A 35 5.99 -5.46 -15.39
CA LEU A 35 5.60 -5.22 -16.78
C LEU A 35 5.96 -3.80 -17.22
N ALA A 36 5.68 -2.78 -16.41
CA ALA A 36 6.03 -1.39 -16.72
C ALA A 36 7.53 -1.20 -16.91
N HIS A 37 8.34 -1.88 -16.09
CA HIS A 37 9.79 -1.91 -16.23
C HIS A 37 10.21 -2.61 -17.54
N GLN A 38 9.67 -3.80 -17.85
CA GLN A 38 9.98 -4.53 -19.09
C GLN A 38 9.60 -3.75 -20.36
N LEU A 39 8.54 -2.96 -20.30
CA LEU A 39 8.11 -2.08 -21.40
C LEU A 39 8.93 -0.79 -21.50
N GLY A 40 9.87 -0.54 -20.58
CA GLY A 40 10.71 0.66 -20.55
C GLY A 40 9.97 1.93 -20.09
N LEU A 41 8.75 1.81 -19.56
CA LEU A 41 7.93 2.97 -19.17
C LEU A 41 8.53 3.74 -18.00
N LEU A 42 9.21 3.03 -17.10
CA LEU A 42 9.85 3.62 -15.92
C LEU A 42 11.21 4.29 -16.25
N ALA A 43 11.69 4.16 -17.49
CA ALA A 43 12.95 4.72 -17.97
C ALA A 43 12.75 5.92 -18.90
N LEU A 44 11.51 6.40 -19.06
CA LEU A 44 11.22 7.60 -19.84
C LEU A 44 11.76 8.84 -19.12
N ASP A 45 12.30 9.80 -19.88
CA ASP A 45 12.95 11.01 -19.33
C ASP A 45 12.06 11.89 -18.44
N ASN A 46 10.74 11.73 -18.54
CA ASN A 46 9.75 12.49 -17.76
C ASN A 46 9.09 11.68 -16.63
N VAL A 47 9.60 10.49 -16.32
CA VAL A 47 9.06 9.59 -15.29
C VAL A 47 10.06 9.42 -14.15
N ASP A 48 9.62 9.76 -12.93
CA ASP A 48 10.37 9.54 -11.70
C ASP A 48 9.71 8.44 -10.87
N VAL A 49 10.47 7.41 -10.47
CA VAL A 49 10.00 6.42 -9.48
C VAL A 49 10.37 6.93 -8.10
N VAL A 50 9.36 7.19 -7.27
CA VAL A 50 9.50 7.82 -5.96
C VAL A 50 9.05 6.87 -4.87
N GLN A 51 9.89 6.69 -3.85
CA GLN A 51 9.51 5.94 -2.66
C GLN A 51 8.48 6.75 -1.86
N PRO A 52 7.26 6.22 -1.62
CA PRO A 52 6.26 6.94 -0.84
C PRO A 52 6.66 6.99 0.64
N ALA A 53 6.42 8.14 1.27
CA ALA A 53 6.55 8.26 2.72
C ALA A 53 5.40 7.53 3.43
N GLN A 54 5.69 6.94 4.59
CA GLN A 54 4.65 6.37 5.44
C GLN A 54 3.79 7.50 6.03
N ALA A 55 2.46 7.35 5.92
CA ALA A 55 1.52 8.30 6.50
C ALA A 55 1.61 8.29 8.04
N SER A 56 1.62 9.48 8.63
CA SER A 56 1.58 9.67 10.08
C SER A 56 0.16 9.46 10.64
N PRO A 57 0.02 9.15 11.94
CA PRO A 57 -1.28 9.08 12.59
C PRO A 57 -2.10 10.38 12.48
N ALA A 58 -1.42 11.54 12.44
CA ALA A 58 -2.08 12.83 12.25
C ALA A 58 -2.68 12.97 10.86
N GLU A 59 -1.99 12.52 9.80
CA GLU A 59 -2.49 12.51 8.43
C GLU A 59 -3.65 11.52 8.27
N LEU A 60 -3.54 10.32 8.84
CA LEU A 60 -4.65 9.36 8.86
C LEU A 60 -5.88 9.92 9.60
N GLY A 61 -5.63 10.69 10.67
CA GLY A 61 -6.66 11.34 11.48
C GLY A 61 -7.43 12.46 10.79
N LEU A 62 -7.01 12.89 9.58
CA LEU A 62 -7.77 13.85 8.78
C LEU A 62 -9.13 13.27 8.32
N VAL A 63 -9.23 11.95 8.21
CA VAL A 63 -10.43 11.23 7.76
C VAL A 63 -10.90 10.19 8.79
N HIS A 64 -9.97 9.52 9.47
CA HIS A 64 -10.29 8.43 10.38
C HIS A 64 -10.34 8.88 11.84
N SER A 65 -11.15 8.20 12.65
CA SER A 65 -11.12 8.38 14.10
C SER A 65 -9.86 7.77 14.71
N ALA A 66 -9.39 8.35 15.81
CA ALA A 66 -8.26 7.79 16.55
C ALA A 66 -8.53 6.34 17.03
N GLU A 67 -9.78 6.01 17.37
CA GLU A 67 -10.15 4.66 17.79
C GLU A 67 -9.97 3.64 16.65
N TYR A 68 -10.36 3.99 15.42
CA TYR A 68 -10.15 3.13 14.25
C TYR A 68 -8.67 2.92 13.95
N ILE A 69 -7.88 4.01 13.94
CA ILE A 69 -6.43 3.94 13.69
C ILE A 69 -5.76 3.02 14.72
N ASN A 70 -6.11 3.16 15.99
CA ASN A 70 -5.57 2.33 17.07
C ASN A 70 -6.00 0.86 16.91
N ALA A 71 -7.26 0.59 16.52
CA ALA A 71 -7.75 -0.76 16.29
C ALA A 71 -7.01 -1.47 15.14
N VAL A 72 -6.82 -0.80 14.01
CA VAL A 72 -6.05 -1.32 12.87
C VAL A 72 -4.59 -1.59 13.27
N THR A 73 -3.97 -0.64 13.97
CA THR A 73 -2.57 -0.74 14.42
C THR A 73 -2.41 -1.95 15.35
N ALA A 74 -3.29 -2.09 16.34
CA ALA A 74 -3.25 -3.23 17.27
C ALA A 74 -3.46 -4.58 16.57
N CYS A 75 -4.39 -4.65 15.60
CA CYS A 75 -4.65 -5.86 14.81
C CYS A 75 -3.48 -6.25 13.90
N SER A 76 -2.58 -5.32 13.56
CA SER A 76 -1.41 -5.59 12.72
C SER A 76 -0.28 -6.30 13.48
N GLU A 77 -0.35 -6.38 14.81
CA GLU A 77 0.65 -7.07 15.62
C GLU A 77 0.52 -8.60 15.52
N PRO A 78 1.63 -9.35 15.46
CA PRO A 78 1.59 -10.81 15.38
C PRO A 78 0.79 -11.45 16.52
N GLY A 79 -0.23 -12.24 16.19
CA GLY A 79 -1.07 -12.95 17.17
C GLY A 79 -2.07 -12.07 17.90
N ALA A 80 -2.28 -10.82 17.47
CA ALA A 80 -3.29 -9.94 18.04
C ALA A 80 -4.72 -10.41 17.73
N GLU A 81 -5.62 -10.18 18.68
CA GLU A 81 -7.05 -10.28 18.44
C GLU A 81 -7.55 -9.00 17.78
N CYS A 82 -8.16 -9.14 16.60
CA CYS A 82 -8.67 -8.01 15.85
C CYS A 82 -10.08 -7.60 16.32
N ARG A 83 -10.28 -6.30 16.50
CA ARG A 83 -11.59 -5.70 16.81
C ARG A 83 -12.44 -5.62 15.54
N PHE A 84 -13.13 -6.71 15.20
CA PHE A 84 -13.90 -6.84 13.95
C PHE A 84 -15.05 -5.83 13.82
N GLU A 85 -15.49 -5.18 14.90
CA GLU A 85 -16.49 -4.10 14.84
C GLU A 85 -16.02 -2.89 14.00
N PHE A 86 -14.71 -2.78 13.74
CA PHE A 86 -14.13 -1.78 12.83
C PHE A 86 -14.04 -2.25 11.37
N GLY A 87 -14.56 -3.43 11.03
CA GLY A 87 -14.59 -3.93 9.65
C GLY A 87 -13.24 -4.43 9.13
N LEU A 88 -12.36 -4.91 10.00
CA LEU A 88 -10.99 -5.33 9.68
C LEU A 88 -10.88 -6.62 8.86
N GLY A 89 -12.00 -7.15 8.33
CA GLY A 89 -12.03 -8.39 7.56
C GLY A 89 -11.67 -9.62 8.38
N THR A 90 -11.62 -10.79 7.74
CA THR A 90 -11.10 -12.06 8.27
C THR A 90 -10.14 -12.68 7.29
#